data_AF-A0AA42QC62-F1
#
_entry.id   AF-A0AA42QC62-F1
#
_cell.length_a   1.000
_cell.length_b   1.000
_cell.length_c   1.000
_cell.angle_alpha   90.00
_cell.angle_beta   90.00
_cell.angle_gamma   90.00
#
_symmetry.space_group_name_H-M   'P 1'
#
loop_
_entity.id
_entity.type
_entity.pdbx_description
1 polymer ?
#
loop_
_entity_poly.entity_id
_entity_poly.type
_entity_poly.pdbx_seq_one_letter_code
_entity_poly.pdbx_strand_id
1 'polypeptide(L)'
;MCALINGEWGWLMYLRYKGDAGFSSRNIKYKGPAESTIEYRLDNGQHDEYPASWAYPVAVIEHALQFFQTQQIPPTFIHWHNDSEDGVELEYKTANNQL
;
A
#
# COMPACT_ATOMS: atom_id res chain seq x y z
N MET A 1 3.26 -8.75 1.67
CA MET A 1 2.72 -7.39 1.87
C MET A 1 2.79 -7.06 3.35
N CYS A 2 3.11 -5.81 3.66
CA CYS A 2 3.22 -5.26 5.00
C CYS A 2 2.34 -4.01 5.10
N ALA A 3 1.94 -3.67 6.33
CA ALA A 3 1.23 -2.43 6.63
C ALA A 3 1.92 -1.72 7.80
N LEU A 4 1.99 -0.39 7.72
CA LEU A 4 2.21 0.47 8.88
C LEU A 4 0.87 1.13 9.21
N ILE A 5 0.44 1.06 10.46
CA ILE A 5 -0.84 1.59 10.92
C ILE A 5 -0.59 2.55 12.08
N ASN A 6 -1.18 3.74 12.00
CA ASN A 6 -1.22 4.71 13.09
C ASN A 6 -2.63 5.32 13.18
N GLY A 7 -3.34 4.98 14.27
CA GLY A 7 -4.73 5.36 14.46
C GLY A 7 -5.62 4.84 13.32
N GLU A 8 -6.38 5.74 12.70
CA GLU A 8 -7.37 5.42 11.66
C GLU A 8 -6.78 5.29 10.25
N TRP A 9 -5.45 5.38 10.11
CA TRP A 9 -4.78 5.41 8.81
C TRP A 9 -3.66 4.38 8.74
N GLY A 10 -3.47 3.83 7.56
CA GLY A 10 -2.33 2.97 7.29
C GLY A 10 -1.77 3.13 5.90
N TRP A 11 -0.53 2.67 5.76
CA TRP A 11 0.24 2.66 4.54
C TRP A 11 0.62 1.22 4.20
N LEU A 12 0.50 0.84 2.93
CA LEU A 12 0.82 -0.51 2.47
C LEU A 12 2.11 -0.54 1.67
N MET A 13 2.87 -1.61 1.87
CA MET A 13 4.02 -1.97 1.05
C MET A 13 3.90 -3.41 0.54
N TYR A 14 4.16 -3.61 -0.74
CA TYR A 14 4.24 -4.91 -1.38
C TYR A 14 5.64 -5.14 -1.96
N LEU A 15 6.32 -6.18 -1.45
CA LEU A 15 7.65 -6.60 -1.90
C LEU A 15 7.54 -7.90 -2.68
N ARG A 16 8.16 -7.97 -3.86
CA ARG A 16 8.15 -9.18 -4.71
C ARG A 16 9.21 -10.19 -4.27
N TYR A 17 10.36 -9.71 -3.80
CA TYR A 17 11.48 -10.51 -3.34
C TYR A 17 12.28 -9.76 -2.25
N LYS A 18 13.19 -10.46 -1.57
CA LYS A 18 14.02 -9.87 -0.52
C LYS A 18 14.94 -8.79 -1.12
N GLY A 19 14.86 -7.57 -0.61
CA GLY A 19 15.66 -6.43 -1.07
C GLY A 19 15.01 -5.62 -2.19
N ASP A 20 13.80 -5.96 -2.62
CA ASP A 20 12.97 -5.13 -3.49
C ASP A 20 12.59 -3.83 -2.76
N ALA A 21 12.69 -2.67 -3.42
CA ALA A 21 12.10 -1.42 -2.90
C ALA A 21 10.56 -1.50 -2.97
N GLY A 22 10.06 -2.27 -3.94
CA GLY A 22 8.69 -2.75 -4.02
C GLY A 22 7.72 -1.70 -4.50
N PHE A 23 6.46 -1.89 -4.08
CA PHE A 23 5.36 -1.00 -4.38
C PHE A 23 4.75 -0.50 -3.10
N SER A 24 4.28 0.74 -3.10
CA SER A 24 3.57 1.31 -1.97
C SER A 24 2.30 2.05 -2.36
N SER A 25 1.40 2.23 -1.40
CA SER A 25 0.11 2.84 -1.65
C SER A 25 0.21 4.35 -1.94
N ARG A 26 -0.58 4.84 -2.91
CA ARG A 26 -0.88 6.27 -3.09
C ARG A 26 -2.39 6.46 -3.20
N ASN A 27 -2.99 7.13 -2.22
CA ASN A 27 -4.42 7.40 -2.20
C ASN A 27 -4.77 8.57 -3.12
N ILE A 28 -5.04 8.27 -4.40
CA ILE A 28 -5.47 9.25 -5.40
C ILE A 28 -6.80 9.95 -5.08
N LYS A 29 -7.55 9.47 -4.06
CA LYS A 29 -8.80 10.07 -3.59
C LYS A 29 -8.61 10.90 -2.32
N TYR A 30 -7.38 11.06 -1.84
CA TYR A 30 -7.08 11.89 -0.67
C TYR A 30 -7.49 13.34 -0.92
N LYS A 31 -8.19 13.94 0.05
CA LYS A 31 -8.73 15.31 -0.03
C LYS A 31 -8.16 16.26 1.02
N GLY A 32 -7.23 15.80 1.85
CA GLY A 32 -6.59 16.64 2.86
C GLY A 32 -5.47 17.51 2.26
N PRO A 33 -4.76 18.28 3.11
CA PRO A 33 -3.66 19.13 2.65
C PRO A 33 -2.51 18.30 2.08
N ALA A 34 -1.88 18.80 1.00
CA ALA A 34 -0.79 18.12 0.30
C ALA A 34 0.44 17.88 1.18
N GLU A 35 0.75 18.84 2.07
CA GLU A 35 1.90 18.81 2.97
C GLU A 35 1.66 18.00 4.25
N SER A 36 0.46 17.41 4.42
CA SER A 36 0.18 16.59 5.61
C SER A 36 0.94 15.27 5.55
N THR A 37 1.47 14.86 6.68
CA THR A 37 2.21 13.62 6.86
C THR A 37 1.60 12.76 7.97
N ILE A 38 1.98 11.48 7.99
CA ILE A 38 1.64 10.53 9.06
C ILE A 38 2.95 9.88 9.51
N GLU A 39 3.20 9.96 10.82
CA GLU A 39 4.31 9.27 11.46
C GLU A 39 3.95 7.82 11.78
N TYR A 40 4.90 6.91 11.62
CA TYR A 40 4.80 5.52 12.04
C TYR A 40 5.99 5.18 12.93
N ARG A 41 5.72 4.66 14.13
CA ARG A 41 6.73 4.28 15.12
C ARG A 41 6.65 2.78 15.35
N LEU A 42 7.75 2.08 15.08
CA LEU A 42 7.84 0.64 15.22
C LEU A 42 8.61 0.29 16.50
N ASP A 43 8.34 -0.90 17.05
CA ASP A 43 8.96 -1.39 18.30
C ASP A 43 10.49 -1.53 18.22
N ASN A 44 11.04 -1.65 17.02
CA ASN A 44 12.48 -1.68 16.77
C ASN A 44 13.13 -0.28 16.85
N GLY A 45 12.37 0.76 17.20
CA GLY A 45 12.83 2.15 17.28
C GLY A 45 12.84 2.89 15.94
N GLN A 46 12.44 2.23 14.85
CA GLN A 46 12.28 2.88 13.56
C GLN A 46 11.13 3.89 13.62
N HIS A 47 11.41 5.08 13.09
CA HIS A 47 10.45 6.17 12.97
C HIS A 47 10.42 6.61 11.52
N ASP A 48 9.31 6.30 10.85
CA ASP A 48 9.07 6.66 9.46
C ASP A 48 8.02 7.78 9.38
N GLU A 49 8.11 8.61 8.35
CA GLU A 49 7.14 9.65 8.05
C GLU A 49 6.85 9.65 6.54
N TYR A 50 5.57 9.60 6.20
CA TYR A 50 5.11 9.59 4.80
C TYR A 50 3.98 10.59 4.59
N PRO A 51 3.82 11.14 3.37
CA PRO A 51 2.65 11.95 3.05
C PRO A 51 1.33 11.23 3.38
N ALA A 52 0.39 11.94 4.00
CA ALA A 52 -0.93 11.42 4.32
C ALA A 52 -1.70 10.98 3.07
N SER A 53 -1.39 11.58 1.91
CA SER A 53 -1.88 11.16 0.60
C SER A 53 -1.43 9.76 0.18
N TRP A 54 -0.50 9.13 0.88
CA TRP A 54 -0.07 7.75 0.63
C TRP A 54 -0.88 6.73 1.44
N ALA A 55 -1.60 7.19 2.47
CA ALA A 55 -2.34 6.36 3.38
C ALA A 55 -3.81 6.17 2.97
N TYR A 56 -4.36 5.04 3.37
CA TYR A 56 -5.79 4.73 3.28
C TYR A 56 -6.38 4.58 4.69
N PRO A 57 -7.71 4.73 4.85
CA PRO A 57 -8.38 4.41 6.11
C PRO A 57 -8.10 2.97 6.53
N VAL A 58 -7.95 2.72 7.84
CA VAL A 58 -7.56 1.42 8.38
C VAL A 58 -8.47 0.27 7.92
N ALA A 59 -9.77 0.50 7.79
CA ALA A 59 -10.70 -0.51 7.26
C ALA A 59 -10.37 -0.96 5.83
N VAL A 60 -9.83 -0.06 4.98
CA VAL A 60 -9.37 -0.39 3.62
C VAL A 60 -8.07 -1.19 3.68
N ILE A 61 -7.18 -0.84 4.61
CA ILE A 61 -5.91 -1.54 4.86
C ILE A 61 -6.17 -2.97 5.31
N GLU A 62 -7.04 -3.18 6.28
CA GLU A 62 -7.43 -4.50 6.77
C GLU A 62 -8.05 -5.36 5.66
N HIS A 63 -8.96 -4.77 4.87
CA HIS A 63 -9.53 -5.46 3.72
C HIS A 63 -8.47 -5.82 2.67
N ALA A 64 -7.51 -4.94 2.39
CA ALA A 64 -6.39 -5.21 1.48
C ALA A 64 -5.50 -6.37 1.96
N LEU A 65 -5.20 -6.42 3.26
CA LEU A 65 -4.43 -7.50 3.86
C LEU A 65 -5.19 -8.84 3.76
N GLN A 66 -6.47 -8.84 4.10
CA GLN A 66 -7.32 -10.03 4.00
C GLN A 66 -7.44 -10.53 2.54
N PHE A 67 -7.65 -9.61 1.60
CA PHE A 67 -7.68 -9.93 0.18
C PHE A 67 -6.38 -10.62 -0.26
N PHE A 68 -5.22 -10.07 0.09
CA PHE A 68 -3.93 -10.64 -0.29
C PHE A 68 -3.65 -11.98 0.36
N GLN A 69 -4.02 -12.16 1.63
CA GLN A 69 -3.93 -13.46 2.29
C GLN A 69 -4.71 -14.54 1.53
N THR A 70 -5.85 -14.18 0.95
CA THR A 70 -6.73 -15.12 0.22
C THR A 70 -6.29 -15.33 -1.23
N GLN A 71 -6.01 -14.24 -1.94
CA GLN A 71 -5.79 -14.24 -3.39
C GLN A 71 -4.33 -14.33 -3.80
N GLN A 72 -3.40 -14.07 -2.86
CA GLN A 72 -1.95 -14.07 -3.08
C GLN A 72 -1.48 -13.11 -4.20
N ILE A 73 -2.29 -12.10 -4.51
CA ILE A 73 -1.99 -11.04 -5.47
C ILE A 73 -2.27 -9.66 -4.86
N PRO A 74 -1.53 -8.60 -5.23
CA PRO A 74 -1.78 -7.25 -4.74
C PRO A 74 -3.23 -6.81 -5.06
N PRO A 75 -3.96 -6.27 -4.07
CA PRO A 75 -5.33 -5.79 -4.29
C PRO A 75 -5.40 -4.70 -5.36
N THR A 76 -6.31 -4.89 -6.32
CA THR A 76 -6.49 -3.99 -7.47
C THR A 76 -7.18 -2.67 -7.11
N PHE A 77 -7.82 -2.61 -5.95
CA PHE A 77 -8.48 -1.41 -5.43
C PHE A 77 -7.53 -0.47 -4.66
N ILE A 78 -6.28 -0.88 -4.44
CA ILE A 78 -5.21 -0.02 -3.95
C ILE A 78 -4.46 0.51 -5.17
N HIS A 79 -4.22 1.83 -5.21
CA HIS A 79 -3.38 2.41 -6.24
C HIS A 79 -1.92 2.29 -5.80
N TRP A 80 -1.17 1.47 -6.53
CA TRP A 80 0.22 1.14 -6.25
C TRP A 80 1.17 2.02 -7.05
N HIS A 81 2.15 2.60 -6.36
CA HIS A 81 3.30 3.23 -6.96
C HIS A 81 4.48 2.26 -6.92
N ASN A 82 5.25 2.17 -8.01
CA ASN A 82 6.45 1.34 -8.09
C ASN A 82 7.65 2.13 -7.56
N ASP A 83 8.02 1.90 -6.29
CA ASP A 83 9.17 2.56 -5.65
C ASP A 83 10.52 1.99 -6.13
N SER A 84 10.52 0.84 -6.82
CA SER A 84 11.73 0.30 -7.48
C SER A 84 12.07 0.99 -8.80
N GLU A 85 11.15 1.76 -9.37
CA GLU A 85 11.31 2.49 -10.65
C GLU A 85 11.82 1.60 -11.81
N ASP A 86 11.56 0.29 -11.75
CA ASP A 86 12.09 -0.71 -12.68
C ASP A 86 11.22 -0.91 -13.93
N GLY A 87 10.19 -0.08 -14.10
CA GLY A 87 9.24 -0.14 -15.22
C GLY A 87 8.22 -1.27 -15.13
N VAL A 88 8.23 -2.08 -14.07
CA VAL A 88 7.22 -3.13 -13.89
C VAL A 88 5.89 -2.52 -13.44
N GLU A 89 4.82 -2.89 -14.11
CA GLU A 89 3.45 -2.62 -13.69
C GLU A 89 2.85 -3.88 -13.04
N LEU A 90 2.04 -3.69 -12.00
CA LEU A 90 1.30 -4.81 -11.42
C LEU A 90 0.19 -5.21 -12.40
N GLU A 91 0.35 -6.36 -13.06
CA GLU A 91 -0.68 -6.92 -13.94
C GLU A 91 -1.92 -7.26 -13.13
N TYR A 92 -2.91 -6.37 -13.18
CA TYR A 92 -4.27 -6.65 -12.72
C TYR A 92 -4.87 -7.63 -13.72
N LYS A 93 -4.61 -8.94 -13.57
CA LYS A 93 -5.23 -9.94 -14.43
C LYS A 93 -6.74 -9.68 -14.43
N THR A 94 -7.24 -9.24 -15.57
CA THR A 94 -8.65 -9.18 -15.91
C THR A 94 -9.17 -10.61 -15.89
N ALA A 95 -9.45 -11.14 -14.70
CA ALA A 95 -10.25 -12.34 -14.52
C ALA A 95 -11.70 -11.98 -14.86
N ASN A 96 -11.94 -11.64 -16.13
CA ASN A 96 -13.24 -11.36 -16.74
C ASN A 96 -13.15 -11.64 -18.24
N ASN A 97 -12.57 -12.77 -18.63
CA ASN A 97 -12.69 -13.26 -20.01
C ASN A 97 -12.61 -14.79 -20.12
N GLN A 98 -13.28 -15.50 -19.20
CA GLN A 98 -13.71 -16.89 -19.42
C GLN A 98 -15.11 -17.11 -18.83
N LEU A 99 -16.12 -16.71 -19.60
CA LEU A 99 -17.43 -17.35 -19.68
C LEU A 99 -17.85 -17.41 -21.15
#